data_AF-A0A7I8DQD7-F1
#
_entry.id   AF-A0A7I8DQD7-F1
#
_cell.length_a   1.000
_cell.length_b   1.000
_cell.length_c   1.000
_cell.angle_alpha   90.00
_cell.angle_beta   90.00
_cell.angle_gamma   90.00
#
_symmetry.space_group_name_H-M   'P 1'
#
loop_
_entity.id
_entity.type
_entity.pdbx_description
1 polymer ?
#
loop_
_entity_poly.entity_id
_entity_poly.type
_entity_poly.pdbx_seq_one_letter_code
_entity_poly.pdbx_strand_id
1 'polypeptide(L)'
;MKTDIIKKIVKASGVSQGELILLHFWGEDRDIDLMHKFAVAVAELGASSMEVQQSRTHNSNIFKSVSQASYNDKYYSIFNQVDAVLDIFTYKPIVLENELPKEQMDYYLSYMQNIFHVFMKKKRFTQIRIPTAENAKESGLEPSEFIERMTKAYDIDYDMLKETCEKKITELSKAKEILLHTGDNCILKLVTENRDWIADCGDGDWPCGEVYIAPVEDQTEGTIFYNRLYLEDTGVFENIVLTIKDGVIISSNSDLFNQFLEKNSKENLTVCELGFGCNDNILSITGYTVLDEKMSGTFHIAIGDNSMFGGKNNADLHIDFVGTASIELK
;
A
#
# COMPACT_ATOMS: atom_id res chain seq x y z
N MET A 1 18.66 -5.34 3.47
CA MET A 1 17.81 -6.37 4.12
C MET A 1 18.58 -7.68 4.27
N LYS A 2 18.42 -8.41 5.38
CA LYS A 2 19.10 -9.70 5.62
C LYS A 2 18.41 -10.83 4.85
N THR A 3 19.17 -11.86 4.45
CA THR A 3 18.65 -13.00 3.68
C THR A 3 17.50 -13.72 4.38
N ASP A 4 17.57 -13.91 5.70
CA ASP A 4 16.52 -14.62 6.45
C ASP A 4 15.18 -13.87 6.41
N ILE A 5 15.21 -12.54 6.43
CA ILE A 5 14.01 -11.71 6.29
C ILE A 5 13.44 -11.86 4.87
N ILE A 6 14.29 -11.85 3.84
CA ILE A 6 13.85 -12.06 2.45
C ILE A 6 13.15 -13.42 2.29
N LYS A 7 13.70 -14.49 2.89
CA LYS A 7 13.07 -15.82 2.86
C LYS A 7 11.69 -15.81 3.52
N LYS A 8 11.55 -15.13 4.66
CA LYS A 8 10.25 -14.96 5.32
C LYS A 8 9.24 -14.23 4.42
N ILE A 9 9.66 -13.11 3.81
CA ILE A 9 8.83 -12.32 2.89
C ILE A 9 8.35 -13.16 1.72
N VAL A 10 9.27 -13.85 1.02
CA VAL A 10 8.94 -14.66 -0.17
C VAL A 10 8.01 -15.83 0.17
N LYS A 11 8.19 -16.47 1.33
CA LYS A 11 7.26 -17.50 1.80
C LYS A 11 5.87 -16.91 2.08
N ALA A 12 5.82 -15.79 2.79
CA ALA A 12 4.57 -15.16 3.20
C ALA A 12 3.81 -14.51 2.03
N SER A 13 4.49 -14.13 0.94
CA SER A 13 3.83 -13.70 -0.30
C SER A 13 3.13 -14.82 -1.09
N GLY A 14 3.11 -16.03 -0.54
CA GLY A 14 2.37 -17.15 -1.09
C GLY A 14 3.04 -17.77 -2.31
N VAL A 15 4.34 -17.54 -2.53
CA VAL A 15 5.12 -18.27 -3.54
C VAL A 15 5.07 -19.76 -3.23
N SER A 16 4.71 -20.56 -4.22
CA SER A 16 4.52 -21.99 -4.09
C SER A 16 5.23 -22.78 -5.19
N GLN A 17 5.48 -24.06 -4.92
CA GLN A 17 6.22 -24.95 -5.81
C GLN A 17 5.61 -24.97 -7.23
N GLY A 18 6.46 -24.82 -8.24
CA GLY A 18 6.08 -24.87 -9.65
C GLY A 18 5.58 -23.56 -10.25
N GLU A 19 5.41 -22.50 -9.46
CA GLU A 19 5.05 -21.18 -9.99
C GLU A 19 6.23 -20.50 -10.70
N LEU A 20 5.92 -19.68 -11.70
CA LEU A 20 6.82 -18.71 -12.31
C LEU A 20 6.55 -17.32 -11.72
N ILE A 21 7.51 -16.81 -10.95
CA ILE A 21 7.42 -15.52 -10.26
C ILE A 21 8.21 -14.46 -11.02
N LEU A 22 7.62 -13.29 -11.27
CA LEU A 22 8.37 -12.14 -11.78
C LEU A 22 8.96 -11.37 -10.60
N LEU A 23 10.28 -11.22 -10.59
CA LEU A 23 10.98 -10.26 -9.75
C LEU A 23 11.11 -8.96 -10.54
N HIS A 24 10.21 -8.01 -10.26
CA HIS A 24 10.25 -6.69 -10.85
C HIS A 24 11.02 -5.76 -9.91
N PHE A 25 12.25 -5.41 -10.26
CA PHE A 25 13.22 -4.83 -9.32
C PHE A 25 13.56 -3.38 -9.66
N TRP A 26 13.16 -2.45 -8.80
CA TRP A 26 13.56 -1.04 -8.88
C TRP A 26 14.86 -0.83 -8.09
N GLY A 27 15.98 -0.85 -8.81
CA GLY A 27 17.31 -0.72 -8.25
C GLY A 27 18.37 -0.50 -9.31
N GLU A 28 19.47 0.15 -8.92
CA GLU A 28 20.64 0.28 -9.79
C GLU A 28 21.47 -1.00 -9.80
N ASP A 29 22.42 -1.13 -10.73
CA ASP A 29 23.28 -2.32 -10.85
C ASP A 29 24.05 -2.64 -9.56
N ARG A 30 24.36 -1.61 -8.76
CA ARG A 30 25.00 -1.77 -7.44
C ARG A 30 24.11 -2.51 -6.43
N ASP A 31 22.80 -2.53 -6.67
CA ASP A 31 21.78 -3.11 -5.78
C ASP A 31 21.30 -4.49 -6.25
N ILE A 32 21.79 -4.99 -7.41
CA ILE A 32 21.31 -6.20 -8.09
C ILE A 32 21.42 -7.47 -7.23
N ASP A 33 22.41 -7.52 -6.33
CA ASP A 33 22.59 -8.62 -5.38
C ASP A 33 21.36 -8.81 -4.47
N LEU A 34 20.54 -7.78 -4.28
CA LEU A 34 19.28 -7.89 -3.56
C LEU A 34 18.25 -8.70 -4.36
N MET A 35 18.08 -8.41 -5.65
CA MET A 35 17.18 -9.18 -6.53
C MET A 35 17.58 -10.65 -6.59
N HIS A 36 18.89 -10.94 -6.70
CA HIS A 36 19.40 -12.31 -6.68
C HIS A 36 19.07 -13.04 -5.38
N LYS A 37 19.05 -12.36 -4.22
CA LYS A 37 18.64 -12.98 -2.95
C LYS A 37 17.15 -13.35 -2.95
N PHE A 38 16.29 -12.54 -3.56
CA PHE A 38 14.89 -12.88 -3.77
C PHE A 38 14.76 -14.09 -4.71
N ALA A 39 15.51 -14.13 -5.81
CA ALA A 39 15.53 -15.27 -6.73
C ALA A 39 15.95 -16.58 -6.04
N VAL A 40 16.98 -16.54 -5.19
CA VAL A 40 17.38 -17.69 -4.37
C VAL A 40 16.26 -18.13 -3.44
N ALA A 41 15.60 -17.19 -2.74
CA ALA A 41 14.48 -17.51 -1.85
C ALA A 41 13.28 -18.11 -2.60
N VAL A 42 12.97 -17.64 -3.81
CA VAL A 42 11.94 -18.22 -4.69
C VAL A 42 12.31 -19.66 -5.08
N ALA A 43 13.56 -19.88 -5.48
CA ALA A 43 14.06 -21.21 -5.85
C ALA A 43 14.04 -22.21 -4.69
N GLU A 44 14.31 -21.77 -3.46
CA GLU A 44 14.22 -22.59 -2.25
C GLU A 44 12.80 -23.11 -1.97
N LEU A 45 11.76 -22.43 -2.47
CA LEU A 45 10.36 -22.88 -2.41
C LEU A 45 9.95 -23.76 -3.59
N GLY A 46 10.87 -24.08 -4.50
CA GLY A 46 10.62 -24.89 -5.69
C GLY A 46 9.89 -24.14 -6.80
N ALA A 47 9.88 -22.81 -6.76
CA ALA A 47 9.40 -21.94 -7.83
C ALA A 47 10.57 -21.45 -8.70
N SER A 48 10.28 -20.86 -9.87
CA SER A 48 11.28 -20.23 -10.74
C SER A 48 11.04 -18.73 -10.82
N SER A 49 12.11 -17.94 -11.03
CA SER A 49 12.02 -16.50 -11.22
C SER A 49 12.31 -16.08 -12.67
N MET A 50 11.52 -15.13 -13.16
CA MET A 50 11.89 -14.24 -14.26
C MET A 50 12.29 -12.89 -13.65
N GLU A 51 13.35 -12.27 -14.14
CA GLU A 51 13.93 -11.06 -13.55
C GLU A 51 13.80 -9.88 -14.53
N VAL A 52 13.25 -8.76 -14.06
CA VAL A 52 13.17 -7.50 -14.81
C VAL A 52 13.59 -6.36 -13.90
N GLN A 53 14.73 -5.76 -14.21
CA GLN A 53 15.26 -4.60 -13.50
C GLN A 53 14.75 -3.30 -14.12
N GLN A 54 14.34 -2.37 -13.27
CA GLN A 54 13.99 -0.98 -13.58
C GLN A 54 15.02 -0.05 -12.93
N SER A 55 16.23 0.04 -13.51
CA SER A 55 17.25 1.01 -13.10
C SER A 55 16.88 2.40 -13.62
N ARG A 56 17.01 3.45 -12.81
CA ARG A 56 16.75 4.83 -13.23
C ARG A 56 17.75 5.25 -14.31
N THR A 57 19.02 4.93 -14.10
CA THR A 57 20.10 5.24 -15.05
C THR A 57 19.88 4.52 -16.38
N HIS A 58 19.58 3.22 -16.33
CA HIS A 58 19.35 2.40 -17.51
C HIS A 58 18.10 2.84 -18.28
N ASN A 59 16.98 3.05 -17.57
CA ASN A 59 15.74 3.52 -18.17
C ASN A 59 15.90 4.92 -18.79
N SER A 60 16.56 5.85 -18.08
CA SER A 60 16.88 7.17 -18.66
C SER A 60 17.70 7.05 -19.95
N ASN A 61 18.52 6.02 -20.13
CA ASN A 61 19.32 5.84 -21.34
C ASN A 61 18.54 5.17 -22.47
N ILE A 62 17.80 4.10 -22.20
CA ILE A 62 16.99 3.42 -23.22
C ILE A 62 15.89 4.33 -23.74
N PHE A 63 15.17 5.02 -22.84
CA PHE A 63 14.06 5.88 -23.22
C PHE A 63 14.50 7.19 -23.88
N LYS A 64 15.79 7.46 -24.07
CA LYS A 64 16.25 8.48 -25.04
C LYS A 64 16.10 8.03 -26.49
N SER A 65 16.00 6.72 -26.73
CA SER A 65 16.01 6.10 -28.06
C SER A 65 14.75 5.28 -28.37
N VAL A 66 13.80 5.21 -27.43
CA VAL A 66 12.54 4.49 -27.61
C VAL A 66 11.67 5.19 -28.65
N SER A 67 10.89 4.39 -29.36
CA SER A 67 9.84 4.83 -30.26
C SER A 67 8.52 4.18 -29.87
N GLN A 68 7.41 4.66 -30.43
CA GLN A 68 6.08 4.08 -30.23
C GLN A 68 6.03 2.55 -30.51
N ALA A 69 6.89 2.03 -31.40
CA ALA A 69 6.89 0.60 -31.76
C ALA A 69 7.72 -0.29 -30.81
N SER A 70 8.56 0.29 -29.95
CA SER A 70 9.55 -0.44 -29.14
C SER A 70 8.89 -1.36 -28.10
N TYR A 71 7.86 -0.88 -27.40
CA TYR A 71 7.12 -1.63 -26.39
C TYR A 71 5.66 -1.78 -26.81
N ASN A 72 5.41 -2.72 -27.71
CA ASN A 72 4.08 -3.07 -28.21
C ASN A 72 3.51 -4.30 -27.47
N ASP A 73 2.30 -4.73 -27.85
CA ASP A 73 1.60 -5.87 -27.26
C ASP A 73 2.43 -7.16 -27.18
N LYS A 74 3.34 -7.38 -28.13
CA LYS A 74 4.23 -8.54 -28.11
C LYS A 74 5.14 -8.52 -26.89
N TYR A 75 5.69 -7.35 -26.53
CA TYR A 75 6.53 -7.21 -25.35
C TYR A 75 5.73 -7.53 -24.08
N TYR A 76 4.56 -6.91 -23.91
CA TYR A 76 3.72 -7.12 -22.73
C TYR A 76 3.19 -8.56 -22.61
N SER A 77 2.99 -9.24 -23.75
CA SER A 77 2.53 -10.63 -23.76
C SER A 77 3.49 -11.62 -23.11
N ILE A 78 4.78 -11.28 -22.98
CA ILE A 78 5.80 -12.13 -22.33
C ILE A 78 5.40 -12.37 -20.86
N PHE A 79 4.87 -11.35 -20.19
CA PHE A 79 4.46 -11.44 -18.79
C PHE A 79 3.22 -12.30 -18.58
N ASN A 80 2.48 -12.68 -19.63
CA ASN A 80 1.30 -13.55 -19.49
C ASN A 80 1.64 -14.95 -18.96
N GLN A 81 2.90 -15.38 -19.07
CA GLN A 81 3.36 -16.67 -18.56
C GLN A 81 3.66 -16.67 -17.06
N VAL A 82 3.82 -15.49 -16.46
CA VAL A 82 4.11 -15.32 -15.03
C VAL A 82 2.83 -15.50 -14.22
N ASP A 83 2.93 -16.22 -13.11
CA ASP A 83 1.84 -16.49 -12.18
C ASP A 83 1.58 -15.32 -11.23
N ALA A 84 2.65 -14.76 -10.64
CA ALA A 84 2.61 -13.71 -9.63
C ALA A 84 3.85 -12.80 -9.73
N VAL A 85 3.76 -11.60 -9.17
CA VAL A 85 4.81 -10.57 -9.25
C VAL A 85 5.22 -10.15 -7.84
N LEU A 86 6.53 -10.14 -7.60
CA LEU A 86 7.15 -9.46 -6.47
C LEU A 86 7.81 -8.18 -7.01
N ASP A 87 7.18 -7.04 -6.74
CA ASP A 87 7.62 -5.71 -7.11
C ASP A 87 8.50 -5.15 -5.98
N ILE A 88 9.81 -5.10 -6.18
CA ILE A 88 10.80 -4.89 -5.12
C ILE A 88 11.48 -3.55 -5.36
N PHE A 89 11.31 -2.59 -4.44
CA PHE A 89 11.78 -1.23 -4.65
C PHE A 89 12.79 -0.76 -3.62
N THR A 90 13.98 -0.43 -4.09
CA THR A 90 15.04 0.21 -3.30
C THR A 90 14.94 1.73 -3.28
N TYR A 91 14.04 2.30 -4.09
CA TYR A 91 13.70 3.71 -4.19
C TYR A 91 12.31 3.88 -4.83
N LYS A 92 11.74 5.10 -4.78
CA LYS A 92 10.48 5.48 -5.46
C LYS A 92 10.42 4.95 -6.90
N PRO A 93 9.44 4.10 -7.25
CA PRO A 93 9.21 3.66 -8.63
C PRO A 93 8.95 4.81 -9.59
N ILE A 94 9.07 4.54 -10.89
CA ILE A 94 8.74 5.46 -12.00
C ILE A 94 9.67 6.69 -12.10
N VAL A 95 10.35 7.12 -11.03
CA VAL A 95 11.28 8.26 -11.09
C VAL A 95 12.51 7.93 -11.95
N LEU A 96 12.92 8.88 -12.81
CA LEU A 96 14.12 8.80 -13.62
C LEU A 96 15.25 9.68 -13.05
N GLU A 97 16.50 9.35 -13.38
CA GLU A 97 17.66 10.12 -12.91
C GLU A 97 17.81 11.43 -13.69
N ASN A 98 17.47 11.43 -14.97
CA ASN A 98 17.54 12.60 -15.85
C ASN A 98 16.17 12.88 -16.46
N GLU A 99 15.83 14.16 -16.60
CA GLU A 99 14.68 14.58 -17.38
C GLU A 99 14.82 14.15 -18.84
N LEU A 100 13.75 13.53 -19.35
CA LEU A 100 13.63 13.20 -20.76
C LEU A 100 12.88 14.32 -21.50
N PRO A 101 13.12 14.51 -22.81
CA PRO A 101 12.23 15.29 -23.65
C PRO A 101 10.78 14.81 -23.49
N LYS A 102 9.81 15.72 -23.54
CA LYS A 102 8.39 15.43 -23.26
C LYS A 102 7.89 14.16 -23.97
N GLU A 103 8.12 14.04 -25.28
CA GLU A 103 7.68 12.87 -26.05
C GLU A 103 8.26 11.55 -25.52
N GLN A 104 9.52 11.55 -25.10
CA GLN A 104 10.18 10.37 -24.54
C GLN A 104 9.70 10.04 -23.13
N MET A 105 9.38 11.07 -22.34
CA MET A 105 8.71 10.89 -21.06
C MET A 105 7.31 10.29 -21.25
N ASP A 106 6.55 10.74 -22.26
CA ASP A 106 5.22 10.20 -22.57
C ASP A 106 5.31 8.70 -22.93
N TYR A 107 6.32 8.29 -23.72
CA TYR A 107 6.56 6.86 -24.00
C TYR A 107 6.92 6.07 -22.74
N TYR A 108 7.72 6.63 -21.84
CA TYR A 108 8.08 5.99 -20.58
C TYR A 108 6.89 5.82 -19.64
N LEU A 109 6.06 6.85 -19.48
CA LEU A 109 4.84 6.78 -18.67
C LEU A 109 3.84 5.80 -19.27
N SER A 110 3.70 5.76 -20.60
CA SER A 110 2.86 4.77 -21.28
C SER A 110 3.39 3.33 -21.06
N TYR A 111 4.70 3.13 -21.12
CA TYR A 111 5.32 1.85 -20.80
C TYR A 111 5.00 1.41 -19.37
N MET A 112 5.16 2.30 -18.40
CA MET A 112 4.87 2.02 -16.99
C MET A 112 3.39 1.74 -16.76
N GLN A 113 2.49 2.54 -17.33
CA GLN A 113 1.05 2.29 -17.22
C GLN A 113 0.67 0.91 -17.74
N ASN A 114 1.19 0.53 -18.91
CA ASN A 114 0.90 -0.77 -19.51
C ASN A 114 1.51 -1.94 -18.72
N ILE A 115 2.72 -1.78 -18.17
CA ILE A 115 3.36 -2.84 -17.38
C ILE A 115 2.57 -3.12 -16.10
N PHE A 116 2.18 -2.09 -15.35
CA PHE A 116 1.38 -2.23 -14.14
C PHE A 116 -0.02 -2.77 -14.44
N HIS A 117 -0.64 -2.36 -15.56
CA HIS A 117 -1.92 -2.92 -16.00
C HIS A 117 -1.86 -4.44 -16.23
N VAL A 118 -0.72 -4.96 -16.69
CA VAL A 118 -0.51 -6.40 -16.84
C VAL A 118 -0.27 -7.07 -15.48
N PHE A 119 0.48 -6.43 -14.58
CA PHE A 119 0.81 -6.98 -13.26
C PHE A 119 -0.39 -7.05 -12.31
N MET A 120 -1.28 -6.06 -12.32
CA MET A 120 -2.50 -6.05 -11.51
C MET A 120 -3.49 -7.18 -11.87
N LYS A 121 -3.31 -7.85 -13.02
CA LYS A 121 -4.13 -9.00 -13.44
C LYS A 121 -3.54 -10.35 -13.04
N LYS A 122 -2.40 -10.36 -12.35
CA LYS A 122 -1.74 -11.60 -11.90
C LYS A 122 -2.45 -12.17 -10.68
N LYS A 123 -2.15 -13.42 -10.35
CA LYS A 123 -2.77 -14.09 -9.19
C LYS A 123 -2.50 -13.31 -7.90
N ARG A 124 -1.29 -12.74 -7.81
CA ARG A 124 -0.80 -11.91 -6.71
C ARG A 124 0.12 -10.83 -7.26
N PHE A 125 0.04 -9.64 -6.70
CA PHE A 125 0.89 -8.50 -7.04
C PHE A 125 1.36 -7.85 -5.74
N THR A 126 2.56 -8.23 -5.33
CA THR A 126 3.11 -7.86 -4.03
C THR A 126 4.15 -6.75 -4.18
N GLN A 127 3.96 -5.65 -3.47
CA GLN A 127 4.81 -4.47 -3.50
C GLN A 127 5.66 -4.42 -2.24
N ILE A 128 6.99 -4.48 -2.38
CA ILE A 128 7.96 -4.63 -1.31
C ILE A 128 8.90 -3.44 -1.22
N ARG A 129 8.69 -2.61 -0.19
CA ARG A 129 9.43 -1.38 0.10
C ARG A 129 10.70 -1.68 0.89
N ILE A 130 11.85 -1.71 0.22
CA ILE A 130 13.12 -2.09 0.86
C ILE A 130 13.59 -0.97 1.81
N PRO A 131 14.04 -1.30 3.05
CA PRO A 131 14.62 -0.33 3.97
C PRO A 131 15.93 0.27 3.43
N THR A 132 15.84 1.40 2.71
CA THR A 132 16.97 2.15 2.16
C THR A 132 16.85 3.63 2.55
N ALA A 133 17.97 4.36 2.46
CA ALA A 133 17.97 5.81 2.67
C ALA A 133 17.19 6.56 1.59
N GLU A 134 17.03 5.99 0.39
CA GLU A 134 16.24 6.61 -0.68
C GLU A 134 14.74 6.50 -0.40
N ASN A 135 14.25 5.33 0.02
CA ASN A 135 12.84 5.16 0.41
C ASN A 135 12.51 5.96 1.67
N ALA A 136 13.48 6.20 2.56
CA ALA A 136 13.26 7.06 3.74
C ALA A 136 12.81 8.48 3.37
N LYS A 137 13.18 9.00 2.18
CA LYS A 137 12.81 10.35 1.74
C LYS A 137 11.30 10.55 1.65
N GLU A 138 10.54 9.51 1.31
CA GLU A 138 9.09 9.56 1.23
C GLU A 138 8.43 9.61 2.62
N SER A 139 9.09 9.05 3.63
CA SER A 139 8.55 8.97 4.99
C SER A 139 8.72 10.26 5.80
N GLY A 140 9.63 11.15 5.39
CA GLY A 140 10.06 12.29 6.20
C GLY A 140 10.85 11.93 7.46
N LEU A 141 11.14 10.65 7.70
CA LEU A 141 11.96 10.17 8.81
C LEU A 141 13.46 10.23 8.48
N GLU A 142 14.28 10.30 9.53
CA GLU A 142 15.72 10.14 9.39
C GLU A 142 16.07 8.75 8.82
N PRO A 143 16.99 8.64 7.84
CA PRO A 143 17.26 7.37 7.16
C PRO A 143 17.57 6.18 8.07
N SER A 144 18.35 6.39 9.14
CA SER A 144 18.66 5.32 10.09
C SER A 144 17.44 4.85 10.87
N GLU A 145 16.55 5.76 11.25
CA GLU A 145 15.31 5.46 11.96
C GLU A 145 14.34 4.70 11.04
N PHE A 146 14.14 5.19 9.81
CA PHE A 146 13.34 4.50 8.80
C PHE A 146 13.82 3.06 8.57
N ILE A 147 15.13 2.89 8.34
CA ILE A 147 15.73 1.57 8.10
C ILE A 147 15.50 0.63 9.29
N GLU A 148 15.71 1.12 10.51
CA GLU A 148 15.50 0.32 11.72
C GLU A 148 14.03 -0.12 11.87
N ARG A 149 13.10 0.83 11.75
CA ARG A 149 11.66 0.58 11.91
C ARG A 149 11.12 -0.37 10.85
N MET A 150 11.41 -0.12 9.58
CA MET A 150 10.99 -1.01 8.49
C MET A 150 11.62 -2.40 8.67
N THR A 151 12.90 -2.49 9.03
CA THR A 151 13.54 -3.80 9.27
C THR A 151 12.84 -4.58 10.37
N LYS A 152 12.42 -3.94 11.46
CA LYS A 152 11.63 -4.59 12.53
C LYS A 152 10.25 -5.01 12.02
N ALA A 153 9.55 -4.14 11.28
CA ALA A 153 8.24 -4.44 10.69
C ALA A 153 8.29 -5.70 9.81
N TYR A 154 9.38 -5.88 9.04
CA TYR A 154 9.60 -7.06 8.21
C TYR A 154 10.07 -8.31 8.98
N ASP A 155 10.72 -8.16 10.14
CA ASP A 155 11.23 -9.27 10.94
C ASP A 155 10.19 -9.84 11.90
N ILE A 156 9.00 -10.12 11.38
CA ILE A 156 7.87 -10.72 12.10
C ILE A 156 7.76 -12.22 11.81
N ASP A 157 6.98 -12.93 12.62
CA ASP A 157 6.49 -14.27 12.30
C ASP A 157 5.19 -14.15 11.49
N TYR A 158 5.29 -14.35 10.18
CA TYR A 158 4.15 -14.19 9.28
C TYR A 158 3.08 -15.28 9.44
N ASP A 159 3.45 -16.47 9.92
CA ASP A 159 2.47 -17.52 10.19
C ASP A 159 1.61 -17.10 11.40
N MET A 160 2.24 -16.53 12.45
CA MET A 160 1.49 -15.94 13.57
C MET A 160 0.69 -14.69 13.18
N LEU A 161 1.26 -13.81 12.34
CA LEU A 161 0.56 -12.62 11.85
C LEU A 161 -0.75 -13.00 11.14
N LYS A 162 -0.67 -14.01 10.26
CA LYS A 162 -1.84 -14.56 9.57
C LYS A 162 -2.90 -15.08 10.55
N GLU A 163 -2.50 -15.88 11.54
CA GLU A 163 -3.43 -16.35 12.56
C GLU A 163 -4.09 -15.20 13.35
N THR A 164 -3.33 -14.15 13.67
CA THR A 164 -3.84 -12.96 14.35
C THR A 164 -4.88 -12.24 13.50
N CYS A 165 -4.60 -12.02 12.21
CA CYS A 165 -5.55 -11.42 11.28
C CYS A 165 -6.81 -12.28 11.11
N GLU A 166 -6.69 -13.59 10.94
CA GLU A 166 -7.83 -14.51 10.84
C GLU A 166 -8.72 -14.49 12.09
N LYS A 167 -8.13 -14.45 13.28
CA LYS A 167 -8.86 -14.30 14.55
C LYS A 167 -9.59 -12.96 14.61
N LYS A 168 -8.92 -11.87 14.22
CA LYS A 168 -9.51 -10.52 14.19
C LYS A 168 -10.66 -10.42 13.20
N ILE A 169 -10.53 -10.98 12.00
CA ILE A 169 -11.62 -11.09 11.02
C ILE A 169 -12.81 -11.85 11.62
N THR A 170 -12.56 -12.98 12.28
CA THR A 170 -13.62 -13.79 12.91
C THR A 170 -14.38 -13.01 13.98
N GLU A 171 -13.70 -12.12 14.71
CA GLU A 171 -14.32 -11.23 15.69
C GLU A 171 -15.13 -10.12 15.01
N LEU A 172 -14.51 -9.38 14.09
CA LEU A 172 -15.10 -8.25 13.39
C LEU A 172 -16.31 -8.65 12.53
N SER A 173 -16.28 -9.83 11.90
CA SER A 173 -17.36 -10.33 11.03
C SER A 173 -18.67 -10.62 11.77
N LYS A 174 -18.67 -10.61 13.10
CA LYS A 174 -19.90 -10.75 13.90
C LYS A 174 -20.70 -9.46 13.98
N ALA A 175 -20.03 -8.32 13.75
CA ALA A 175 -20.62 -6.99 13.82
C ALA A 175 -21.12 -6.55 12.44
N LYS A 176 -22.25 -5.86 12.44
CA LYS A 176 -22.81 -5.20 11.26
C LYS A 176 -22.47 -3.72 11.24
N GLU A 177 -22.18 -3.16 12.41
CA GLU A 177 -21.73 -1.79 12.56
C GLU A 177 -20.51 -1.73 13.47
N ILE A 178 -19.58 -0.84 13.12
CA ILE A 178 -18.38 -0.54 13.89
C ILE A 178 -18.46 0.93 14.32
N LEU A 179 -18.23 1.18 15.60
CA LEU A 179 -18.09 2.53 16.13
C LEU A 179 -16.64 2.77 16.54
N LEU A 180 -16.02 3.77 15.92
CA LEU A 180 -14.70 4.26 16.28
C LEU A 180 -14.86 5.45 17.22
N HIS A 181 -14.46 5.26 18.48
CA HIS A 181 -14.44 6.32 19.48
C HIS A 181 -13.03 6.92 19.53
N THR A 182 -12.91 8.19 19.13
CA THR A 182 -11.65 8.92 19.00
C THR A 182 -11.71 10.27 19.74
N GLY A 183 -10.57 10.73 20.23
CA GLY A 183 -10.49 11.93 21.07
C GLY A 183 -11.44 11.87 22.27
N ASP A 184 -11.92 13.02 22.73
CA ASP A 184 -12.80 13.07 23.91
C ASP A 184 -14.26 12.72 23.59
N ASN A 185 -14.74 13.04 22.37
CA ASN A 185 -16.18 13.00 22.05
C ASN A 185 -16.49 12.64 20.58
N CYS A 186 -15.50 12.21 19.78
CA CYS A 186 -15.75 11.89 18.37
C CYS A 186 -16.12 10.42 18.22
N ILE A 187 -17.20 10.17 17.48
CA ILE A 187 -17.69 8.83 17.18
C ILE A 187 -17.97 8.76 15.69
N LEU A 188 -17.28 7.86 15.00
CA LEU A 188 -17.55 7.53 13.61
C LEU A 188 -18.22 6.16 13.53
N LYS A 189 -19.40 6.11 12.93
CA LYS A 189 -20.13 4.88 12.66
C LYS A 189 -19.87 4.42 11.23
N LEU A 190 -19.46 3.17 11.08
CA LEU A 190 -19.27 2.51 9.79
C LEU A 190 -20.14 1.25 9.73
N VAL A 191 -20.87 1.06 8.63
CA VAL A 191 -21.69 -0.15 8.41
C VAL A 191 -20.88 -1.14 7.57
N THR A 192 -20.79 -2.38 8.04
CA THR A 192 -20.02 -3.48 7.44
C THR A 192 -20.91 -4.66 7.02
N GLU A 193 -22.23 -4.52 7.14
CA GLU A 193 -23.17 -5.59 6.79
C GLU A 193 -23.06 -5.98 5.30
N ASN A 194 -23.03 -7.29 5.03
CA ASN A 194 -22.89 -7.86 3.68
C ASN A 194 -21.60 -7.45 2.95
N ARG A 195 -20.53 -7.18 3.71
CA ARG A 195 -19.18 -6.94 3.21
C ARG A 195 -18.23 -8.00 3.75
N ASP A 196 -17.16 -8.26 3.03
CA ASP A 196 -16.15 -9.25 3.40
C ASP A 196 -14.90 -8.56 3.93
N TRP A 197 -14.43 -8.99 5.11
CA TRP A 197 -13.13 -8.58 5.62
C TRP A 197 -12.02 -9.30 4.86
N ILE A 198 -10.94 -8.57 4.58
CA ILE A 198 -9.76 -9.06 3.89
C ILE A 198 -8.57 -8.95 4.83
N ALA A 199 -7.70 -9.96 4.83
CA ALA A 199 -6.44 -9.94 5.55
C ALA A 199 -5.31 -9.62 4.57
N ASP A 200 -4.55 -8.56 4.85
CA ASP A 200 -3.22 -8.41 4.28
C ASP A 200 -2.19 -9.03 5.23
N CYS A 201 -1.77 -10.24 4.86
CA CYS A 201 -0.73 -11.00 5.55
C CYS A 201 0.31 -11.52 4.55
N GLY A 202 0.49 -10.83 3.43
CA GLY A 202 1.46 -11.22 2.44
C GLY A 202 1.18 -10.78 1.00
N ASP A 203 0.13 -10.03 0.72
CA ASP A 203 -0.19 -9.60 -0.65
C ASP A 203 -0.61 -8.14 -0.67
N GLY A 204 -0.40 -7.43 -1.77
CA GLY A 204 -0.50 -5.97 -1.77
C GLY A 204 0.77 -5.31 -1.23
N ASP A 205 0.63 -4.31 -0.36
CA ASP A 205 1.74 -3.42 0.01
C ASP A 205 2.46 -3.83 1.30
N TRP A 206 3.80 -3.80 1.29
CA TRP A 206 4.63 -4.27 2.40
C TRP A 206 5.41 -3.14 3.10
N PRO A 207 5.58 -3.22 4.44
CA PRO A 207 5.26 -4.36 5.32
C PRO A 207 3.76 -4.65 5.43
N CYS A 208 3.38 -5.93 5.51
CA CYS A 208 1.99 -6.32 5.69
C CYS A 208 1.61 -6.38 7.18
N GLY A 209 0.33 -6.58 7.43
CA GLY A 209 -0.19 -6.87 8.76
C GLY A 209 -1.37 -6.00 9.13
N GLU A 210 -2.45 -6.10 8.37
CA GLU A 210 -3.72 -5.49 8.70
C GLU A 210 -4.89 -6.37 8.28
N VAL A 211 -6.07 -6.00 8.76
CA VAL A 211 -7.35 -6.48 8.23
C VAL A 211 -8.17 -5.28 7.83
N TYR A 212 -8.80 -5.34 6.67
CA TYR A 212 -9.53 -4.21 6.12
C TYR A 212 -10.84 -4.63 5.44
N ILE A 213 -11.72 -3.67 5.21
CA ILE A 213 -13.02 -3.85 4.58
C ILE A 213 -13.44 -2.58 3.85
N ALA A 214 -14.18 -2.74 2.75
CA ALA A 214 -14.95 -1.64 2.18
C ALA A 214 -16.27 -1.46 2.97
N PRO A 215 -16.45 -0.38 3.77
CA PRO A 215 -17.72 -0.13 4.44
C PRO A 215 -18.85 0.15 3.42
N VAL A 216 -20.09 0.19 3.89
CA VAL A 216 -21.21 0.68 3.08
C VAL A 216 -21.07 2.20 2.94
N GLU A 217 -20.78 2.63 1.72
CA GLU A 217 -20.21 3.96 1.46
C GLU A 217 -21.13 5.06 1.97
N ASP A 218 -22.41 5.02 1.60
CA ASP A 218 -23.42 6.04 1.93
C ASP A 218 -23.98 5.95 3.37
N GLN A 219 -23.43 5.07 4.21
CA GLN A 219 -23.90 4.87 5.59
C GLN A 219 -22.83 5.15 6.66
N THR A 220 -21.69 5.72 6.26
CA THR A 220 -20.69 6.22 7.19
C THR A 220 -21.10 7.60 7.72
N GLU A 221 -21.18 7.74 9.04
CA GLU A 221 -21.75 8.92 9.71
C GLU A 221 -21.01 9.27 11.00
N GLY A 222 -20.78 10.56 11.23
CA GLY A 222 -20.31 11.08 12.52
C GLY A 222 -19.05 11.94 12.41
N THR A 223 -18.21 11.89 13.44
CA THR A 223 -16.98 12.67 13.49
C THR A 223 -15.81 11.79 13.89
N ILE A 224 -14.62 12.14 13.40
CA ILE A 224 -13.40 11.43 13.74
C ILE A 224 -12.28 12.42 14.07
N PHE A 225 -11.50 12.10 15.10
CA PHE A 225 -10.40 12.92 15.58
C PHE A 225 -9.05 12.25 15.29
N TYR A 226 -8.10 13.05 14.81
CA TYR A 226 -6.69 12.67 14.68
C TYR A 226 -5.82 13.65 15.47
N ASN A 227 -4.97 13.11 16.37
CA ASN A 227 -3.98 13.92 17.06
C ASN A 227 -3.01 14.56 16.04
N ARG A 228 -2.61 13.79 15.05
CA ARG A 228 -1.77 14.25 13.93
C ARG A 228 -2.16 13.49 12.67
N LEU A 229 -2.43 14.22 11.60
CA LEU A 229 -2.78 13.68 10.29
C LEU A 229 -1.85 14.26 9.22
N TYR A 230 -1.23 13.39 8.43
CA TYR A 230 -0.43 13.80 7.28
C TYR A 230 -1.25 13.62 6.00
N LEU A 231 -1.24 14.63 5.13
CA LEU A 231 -1.84 14.57 3.81
C LEU A 231 -0.81 15.06 2.79
N GLU A 232 -0.38 14.16 1.91
CA GLU A 232 0.61 14.44 0.86
C GLU A 232 0.20 15.68 0.05
N ASP A 233 1.18 16.50 -0.31
CA ASP A 233 1.02 17.77 -1.04
C ASP A 233 0.07 18.82 -0.43
N THR A 234 -0.50 18.56 0.74
CA THR A 234 -1.41 19.48 1.43
C THR A 234 -0.83 19.98 2.75
N GLY A 235 -0.38 19.08 3.63
CA GLY A 235 0.25 19.46 4.89
C GLY A 235 0.06 18.48 6.05
N VAL A 236 0.52 18.91 7.23
CA VAL A 236 0.34 18.21 8.51
C VAL A 236 -0.71 18.94 9.32
N PHE A 237 -1.69 18.21 9.84
CA PHE A 237 -2.77 18.74 10.66
C PHE A 237 -2.68 18.18 12.07
N GLU A 238 -2.63 19.06 13.06
CA GLU A 238 -2.61 18.69 14.48
C GLU A 238 -4.01 18.87 15.08
N ASN A 239 -4.47 17.91 15.87
CA ASN A 239 -5.78 17.91 16.54
C ASN A 239 -6.95 18.18 15.59
N ILE A 240 -6.94 17.52 14.43
CA ILE A 240 -7.97 17.70 13.40
C ILE A 240 -9.19 16.85 13.70
N VAL A 241 -10.37 17.44 13.51
CA VAL A 241 -11.65 16.75 13.54
C VAL A 241 -12.27 16.82 12.16
N LEU A 242 -12.64 15.67 11.62
CA LEU A 242 -13.33 15.53 10.34
C LEU A 242 -14.79 15.18 10.62
N THR A 243 -15.71 15.79 9.87
CA THR A 243 -17.15 15.48 9.91
C THR A 243 -17.53 14.70 8.66
N ILE A 244 -18.08 13.51 8.85
CA ILE A 244 -18.51 12.61 7.78
C ILE A 244 -20.04 12.55 7.80
N LYS A 245 -20.65 12.70 6.62
CA LYS A 245 -22.08 12.57 6.43
C LYS A 245 -22.38 11.91 5.09
N ASP A 246 -23.34 10.99 5.07
CA ASP A 246 -23.74 10.22 3.90
C ASP A 246 -22.53 9.61 3.18
N GLY A 247 -21.53 9.16 3.96
CA GLY A 247 -20.29 8.59 3.43
C GLY A 247 -19.14 9.55 3.16
N VAL A 248 -19.37 10.86 3.16
CA VAL A 248 -18.44 11.84 2.59
C VAL A 248 -17.90 12.75 3.68
N ILE A 249 -16.60 13.08 3.62
CA ILE A 249 -16.06 14.14 4.48
C ILE A 249 -16.59 15.49 4.01
N ILE A 250 -17.43 16.12 4.82
CA ILE A 250 -18.12 17.37 4.47
C ILE A 250 -17.45 18.62 5.06
N SER A 251 -16.69 18.47 6.14
CA SER A 251 -16.00 19.59 6.78
C SER A 251 -14.95 19.13 7.79
N SER A 252 -14.09 20.06 8.18
CA SER A 252 -13.13 19.92 9.26
C SER A 252 -13.00 21.21 10.08
N ASN A 253 -12.29 21.14 11.22
CA ASN A 253 -11.86 22.30 11.99
C ASN A 253 -10.61 23.03 11.43
N SER A 254 -10.18 22.71 10.20
CA SER A 254 -9.01 23.33 9.55
C SER A 254 -9.37 23.94 8.20
N ASP A 255 -9.12 25.24 8.05
CA ASP A 255 -9.35 25.96 6.78
C ASP A 255 -8.56 25.36 5.61
N LEU A 256 -7.32 24.93 5.87
CA LEU A 256 -6.47 24.33 4.84
C LEU A 256 -7.00 22.95 4.39
N PHE A 257 -7.53 22.16 5.31
CA PHE A 257 -8.13 20.87 4.95
C PHE A 257 -9.45 21.08 4.20
N ASN A 258 -10.25 22.08 4.59
CA ASN A 258 -11.46 22.44 3.86
C ASN A 258 -11.17 22.89 2.41
N GLN A 259 -10.04 23.56 2.15
CA GLN A 259 -9.58 23.85 0.78
C GLN A 259 -9.20 22.59 -0.02
N PHE A 260 -8.72 21.53 0.65
CA PHE A 260 -8.51 20.24 0.00
C PHE A 260 -9.86 19.60 -0.37
N LEU A 261 -10.86 19.66 0.52
CA LEU A 261 -12.21 19.16 0.23
C LEU A 261 -12.83 19.88 -0.97
N GLU A 262 -12.73 21.21 -1.05
CA GLU A 262 -13.30 22.01 -2.15
C GLU A 262 -12.73 21.67 -3.54
N LYS A 263 -11.52 21.09 -3.60
CA LYS A 263 -10.84 20.74 -4.84
C LYS A 263 -11.14 19.32 -5.32
N ASN A 264 -11.80 18.50 -4.51
CA ASN A 264 -12.01 17.09 -4.78
C ASN A 264 -13.48 16.77 -5.06
N SER A 265 -13.69 15.73 -5.86
CA SER A 265 -15.03 15.20 -6.15
C SER A 265 -15.64 14.51 -4.93
N LYS A 266 -16.96 14.26 -4.97
CA LYS A 266 -17.63 13.50 -3.92
C LYS A 266 -17.03 12.10 -3.80
N GLU A 267 -16.74 11.47 -4.92
CA GLU A 267 -16.17 10.13 -5.01
C GLU A 267 -14.79 10.08 -4.33
N ASN A 268 -13.92 11.08 -4.56
CA ASN A 268 -12.60 11.16 -3.91
C ASN A 268 -12.68 11.44 -2.41
N LEU A 269 -13.80 11.96 -1.91
CA LEU A 269 -14.01 12.30 -0.49
C LEU A 269 -14.87 11.27 0.26
N THR A 270 -15.29 10.21 -0.42
CA THR A 270 -16.10 9.14 0.15
C THR A 270 -15.22 8.18 0.95
N VAL A 271 -15.58 7.91 2.20
CA VAL A 271 -14.93 6.91 3.04
C VAL A 271 -15.11 5.53 2.41
N CYS A 272 -14.01 4.93 2.00
CA CYS A 272 -13.99 3.76 1.12
C CYS A 272 -13.36 2.53 1.75
N GLU A 273 -12.59 2.70 2.82
CA GLU A 273 -11.95 1.62 3.57
C GLU A 273 -12.02 1.87 5.07
N LEU A 274 -12.13 0.78 5.82
CA LEU A 274 -11.81 0.70 7.24
C LEU A 274 -10.81 -0.43 7.43
N GLY A 275 -9.66 -0.14 8.05
CA GLY A 275 -8.70 -1.16 8.39
C GLY A 275 -8.13 -1.05 9.79
N PHE A 276 -7.49 -2.14 10.23
CA PHE A 276 -6.90 -2.26 11.54
C PHE A 276 -5.56 -2.99 11.48
N GLY A 277 -4.51 -2.30 11.92
CA GLY A 277 -3.17 -2.87 12.01
C GLY A 277 -3.07 -4.03 13.00
N CYS A 278 -2.15 -4.94 12.69
CA CYS A 278 -1.91 -6.22 13.37
C CYS A 278 -0.41 -6.55 13.51
N ASN A 279 0.48 -5.70 13.01
CA ASN A 279 1.92 -5.88 13.12
C ASN A 279 2.46 -5.34 14.46
N ASP A 280 2.78 -6.25 15.38
CA ASP A 280 3.27 -5.91 16.73
C ASP A 280 4.73 -5.40 16.74
N ASN A 281 5.47 -5.53 15.64
CA ASN A 281 6.85 -5.04 15.57
C ASN A 281 6.93 -3.54 15.24
N ILE A 282 5.81 -2.91 14.91
CA ILE A 282 5.69 -1.47 14.73
C ILE A 282 5.26 -0.87 16.07
N LEU A 283 6.15 -0.10 16.68
CA LEU A 283 6.02 0.24 18.11
C LEU A 283 5.38 1.62 18.37
N SER A 284 5.31 2.47 17.35
CA SER A 284 4.73 3.81 17.47
C SER A 284 4.39 4.37 16.10
N ILE A 285 3.34 5.19 16.04
CA ILE A 285 3.00 6.04 14.89
C ILE A 285 4.17 6.99 14.59
N THR A 286 4.45 7.19 13.31
CA THR A 286 5.56 7.98 12.78
C THR A 286 5.12 9.13 11.88
N GLY A 287 3.86 9.13 11.44
CA GLY A 287 3.35 9.98 10.36
C GLY A 287 3.55 9.38 8.97
N TYR A 288 4.19 8.21 8.86
CA TYR A 288 4.34 7.49 7.59
C TYR A 288 3.29 6.39 7.49
N THR A 289 2.24 6.67 6.72
CA THR A 289 1.03 5.85 6.55
C THR A 289 1.33 4.35 6.36
N VAL A 290 2.20 3.99 5.41
CA VAL A 290 2.55 2.58 5.09
C VAL A 290 3.04 1.78 6.31
N LEU A 291 3.69 2.44 7.29
CA LEU A 291 4.04 1.80 8.56
C LEU A 291 2.89 1.86 9.56
N ASP A 292 2.30 3.04 9.70
CA ASP A 292 1.38 3.31 10.80
C ASP A 292 0.07 2.52 10.66
N GLU A 293 -0.43 2.31 9.44
CA GLU A 293 -1.68 1.56 9.17
C GLU A 293 -1.55 0.08 9.57
N LYS A 294 -0.34 -0.47 9.46
CA LYS A 294 -0.03 -1.87 9.81
C LYS A 294 0.19 -2.06 11.30
N MET A 295 0.42 -0.98 12.06
CA MET A 295 0.75 -1.06 13.48
C MET A 295 -0.38 -1.68 14.31
N SER A 296 -0.05 -2.68 15.13
CA SER A 296 -1.02 -3.25 16.06
C SER A 296 -1.63 -2.19 16.99
N GLY A 297 -2.96 -2.13 17.02
CA GLY A 297 -3.72 -1.16 17.83
C GLY A 297 -4.02 0.17 17.13
N THR A 298 -3.62 0.35 15.88
CA THR A 298 -4.13 1.45 15.04
C THR A 298 -5.38 1.02 14.28
N PHE A 299 -6.12 2.02 13.84
CA PHE A 299 -7.08 1.89 12.76
C PHE A 299 -6.70 2.88 11.66
N HIS A 300 -7.19 2.65 10.45
CA HIS A 300 -7.23 3.67 9.43
C HIS A 300 -8.60 3.69 8.76
N ILE A 301 -8.95 4.86 8.24
CA ILE A 301 -9.98 4.96 7.20
C ILE A 301 -9.33 5.51 5.94
N ALA A 302 -9.79 5.05 4.78
CA ALA A 302 -9.38 5.64 3.51
C ALA A 302 -10.53 6.44 2.90
N ILE A 303 -10.18 7.44 2.09
CA ILE A 303 -11.11 8.07 1.15
C ILE A 303 -10.74 7.75 -0.29
N GLY A 304 -11.75 7.58 -1.15
CA GLY A 304 -11.57 7.37 -2.59
C GLY A 304 -11.96 5.97 -3.07
N ASP A 305 -11.11 5.33 -3.86
CA ASP A 305 -11.49 4.11 -4.60
C ASP A 305 -11.51 2.89 -3.67
N ASN A 306 -12.56 2.08 -3.83
CA ASN A 306 -12.64 0.75 -3.22
C ASN A 306 -13.19 -0.30 -4.19
N SER A 307 -13.13 -0.01 -5.49
CA SER A 307 -13.68 -0.87 -6.54
C SER A 307 -12.94 -2.20 -6.67
N MET A 308 -11.71 -2.26 -6.17
CA MET A 308 -10.81 -3.41 -6.24
C MET A 308 -11.02 -4.45 -5.12
N PHE A 309 -11.68 -4.10 -4.01
CA PHE A 309 -11.78 -4.96 -2.82
C PHE A 309 -13.18 -5.03 -2.20
N GLY A 310 -14.21 -4.92 -3.04
CA GLY A 310 -15.60 -5.23 -2.69
C GLY A 310 -16.52 -4.03 -2.49
N GLY A 311 -16.01 -2.80 -2.67
CA GLY A 311 -16.79 -1.57 -2.66
C GLY A 311 -17.43 -1.20 -4.01
N LYS A 312 -18.13 -0.07 -4.03
CA LYS A 312 -18.85 0.46 -5.20
C LYS A 312 -18.42 1.86 -5.61
N ASN A 313 -17.54 2.51 -4.83
CA ASN A 313 -17.05 3.84 -5.14
C ASN A 313 -15.84 3.74 -6.07
N ASN A 314 -15.99 4.31 -7.26
CA ASN A 314 -14.91 4.40 -8.25
C ASN A 314 -14.39 5.84 -8.24
N ALA A 315 -13.11 6.01 -7.93
CA ALA A 315 -12.49 7.30 -7.71
C ALA A 315 -11.05 7.32 -8.23
N ASP A 316 -10.44 8.51 -8.31
CA ASP A 316 -9.09 8.68 -8.84
C ASP A 316 -8.00 8.57 -7.77
N LEU A 317 -8.40 8.57 -6.49
CA LEU A 317 -7.51 8.62 -5.32
C LEU A 317 -7.82 7.48 -4.36
N HIS A 318 -6.85 7.15 -3.52
CA HIS A 318 -7.02 6.33 -2.32
C HIS A 318 -6.05 6.91 -1.27
N ILE A 319 -6.57 7.46 -0.18
CA ILE A 319 -5.76 8.16 0.82
C ILE A 319 -6.15 7.69 2.22
N ASP A 320 -5.20 7.07 2.90
CA ASP A 320 -5.37 6.53 4.25
C ASP A 320 -5.07 7.54 5.35
N PHE A 321 -5.93 7.56 6.36
CA PHE A 321 -5.83 8.37 7.56
C PHE A 321 -5.73 7.47 8.78
N VAL A 322 -4.52 7.37 9.33
CA VAL A 322 -4.20 6.47 10.44
C VAL A 322 -4.37 7.14 11.80
N GLY A 323 -5.00 6.44 12.74
CA GLY A 323 -5.18 6.91 14.11
C GLY A 323 -5.30 5.77 15.13
N THR A 324 -5.68 6.13 16.35
CA THR A 324 -6.01 5.18 17.42
C THR A 324 -7.42 5.44 17.92
N ALA A 325 -8.16 4.38 18.19
CA ALA A 325 -9.55 4.44 18.65
C ALA A 325 -9.82 3.33 19.66
N SER A 326 -10.83 3.55 20.51
CA SER A 326 -11.54 2.42 21.11
C SER A 326 -12.66 1.98 20.18
N ILE A 327 -12.83 0.67 20.04
CA ILE A 327 -13.71 0.06 19.04
C ILE A 327 -14.90 -0.56 19.77
N GLU A 328 -16.10 -0.24 19.30
CA GLU A 328 -17.34 -0.88 19.75
C GLU A 328 -17.97 -1.62 18.56
N LEU A 329 -18.23 -2.92 18.75
CA LEU A 329 -18.79 -3.84 17.77
C LEU A 329 -20.30 -4.00 18.01
N LYS A 330 -21.14 -3.79 17.00
CA LYS A 330 -22.60 -3.86 17.10
C LYS A 330 -23.26 -4.87 16.17
#